data_AF-A0A9D8DPG3-F1
#
_entry.id   AF-A0A9D8DPG3-F1
#
_cell.length_a   1.000
_cell.length_b   1.000
_cell.length_c   1.000
_cell.angle_alpha   90.00
_cell.angle_beta   90.00
_cell.angle_gamma   90.00
#
_symmetry.space_group_name_H-M   'P 1'
#
loop_
_entity.id
_entity.type
_entity.pdbx_description
1 polymer ?
#
loop_
_entity_poly.entity_id
_entity_poly.type
_entity_poly.pdbx_seq_one_letter_code
_entity_poly.pdbx_strand_id
1 'polypeptide(L)'
;QVVVIYAGTRGHLDTVPVGDVKRFETELLDWFASRHADVMTAIRTTGDIPDEAAFEAIIASFGAQFRPTGGAAGSEPDAEAQGAANAATVDSSTTLPEQDITRDA
;
A
#
# COMPACT_ATOMS: atom_id res chain seq x y z
N GLN A 1 -2.52 -13.30 -0.16
CA GLN A 1 -3.40 -13.56 1.01
C GLN A 1 -2.63 -14.01 2.27
N VAL A 2 -1.54 -14.79 2.17
CA VAL A 2 -0.71 -15.19 3.35
C VAL A 2 -0.30 -14.01 4.24
N VAL A 3 0.09 -12.88 3.63
CA VAL A 3 0.49 -11.65 4.35
C VAL A 3 -0.58 -11.13 5.31
N VAL A 4 -1.85 -11.11 4.86
CA VAL A 4 -2.97 -10.56 5.64
C VAL A 4 -3.33 -11.49 6.79
N ILE A 5 -3.28 -12.81 6.55
CA ILE A 5 -3.51 -13.82 7.59
C ILE A 5 -2.45 -13.72 8.68
N TYR A 6 -1.17 -13.61 8.29
CA TYR A 6 -0.08 -13.39 9.24
C TYR A 6 -0.26 -12.09 10.04
N ALA A 7 -0.61 -10.99 9.37
CA ALA A 7 -0.86 -9.71 10.03
C ALA A 7 -1.99 -9.81 11.08
N GLY A 8 -3.06 -10.55 10.76
CA GLY A 8 -4.18 -10.79 11.67
C GLY A 8 -3.81 -11.68 12.87
N THR A 9 -3.02 -12.74 12.68
CA THR A 9 -2.64 -13.64 13.78
C THR A 9 -1.65 -13.01 14.76
N ARG A 10 -0.87 -12.01 14.32
CA ARG A 10 0.07 -11.25 15.16
C ARG A 10 -0.53 -9.98 15.76
N GLY A 11 -1.80 -9.67 15.47
CA GLY A 11 -2.49 -8.50 16.02
C GLY A 11 -2.18 -7.18 15.34
N HIS A 12 -1.53 -7.18 14.17
CA HIS A 12 -1.26 -5.94 13.42
C HIS A 12 -2.53 -5.26 12.88
N LEU A 13 -3.67 -5.98 12.86
CA LEU A 13 -4.97 -5.44 12.45
C LEU A 13 -5.79 -4.90 13.64
N ASP A 14 -5.37 -5.11 14.90
CA ASP A 14 -6.17 -4.70 16.06
C ASP A 14 -6.30 -3.17 16.22
N THR A 15 -5.34 -2.41 15.70
CA THR A 15 -5.38 -0.95 15.69
C THR A 15 -6.19 -0.37 14.53
N VAL A 16 -6.60 -1.21 13.57
CA VAL A 16 -7.30 -0.81 12.36
C VAL A 16 -8.82 -0.95 12.59
N PRO A 17 -9.61 0.12 12.40
CA PRO A 17 -11.05 0.02 12.53
C PRO A 17 -11.63 -0.90 11.46
N VAL A 18 -12.67 -1.66 11.82
CA VAL A 18 -13.27 -2.71 10.97
C VAL A 18 -13.66 -2.20 9.58
N GLY A 19 -14.12 -0.95 9.47
CA GLY A 19 -14.48 -0.33 8.19
C GLY A 19 -13.29 -0.14 7.23
N ASP A 20 -12.07 -0.05 7.75
CA ASP A 20 -10.83 0.16 6.98
C ASP A 20 -10.01 -1.12 6.76
N VAL A 21 -10.39 -2.26 7.35
CA VAL A 21 -9.64 -3.52 7.24
C VAL A 21 -9.45 -3.96 5.79
N LYS A 22 -10.49 -3.85 4.97
CA LYS A 22 -10.40 -4.17 3.53
C LYS A 22 -9.44 -3.26 2.78
N ARG A 23 -9.36 -1.98 3.18
CA ARG A 23 -8.46 -1.00 2.59
C ARG A 23 -7.02 -1.31 3.00
N PHE A 24 -6.80 -1.59 4.28
CA PHE A 24 -5.52 -2.04 4.82
C PHE A 24 -5.01 -3.28 4.09
N GLU A 25 -5.84 -4.31 3.91
CA GLU A 25 -5.48 -5.52 3.17
C GLU A 25 -5.01 -5.21 1.74
N THR A 26 -5.77 -4.38 1.03
CA THR A 26 -5.46 -4.04 -0.37
C THR A 26 -4.15 -3.28 -0.48
N GLU A 27 -3.97 -2.25 0.37
CA GLU A 27 -2.77 -1.42 0.38
C GLU A 27 -1.54 -2.20 0.86
N LEU A 28 -1.67 -3.07 1.86
CA LEU A 28 -0.57 -3.93 2.33
C LEU A 28 -0.11 -4.87 1.22
N LEU A 29 -1.04 -5.50 0.50
CA LEU A 29 -0.71 -6.39 -0.62
C LEU A 29 -0.04 -5.65 -1.77
N ASP A 30 -0.50 -4.44 -2.10
CA ASP A 30 0.15 -3.59 -3.11
C ASP A 30 1.56 -3.18 -2.69
N TRP A 31 1.75 -2.84 -1.41
CA TRP A 31 3.04 -2.49 -0.85
C TRP A 31 4.04 -3.65 -0.93
N PHE A 32 3.61 -4.87 -0.60
CA PHE A 32 4.42 -6.07 -0.80
C PHE A 32 4.68 -6.37 -2.28
N ALA A 33 3.70 -6.19 -3.16
CA ALA A 33 3.88 -6.44 -4.59
C ALA A 33 4.85 -5.43 -5.24
N SER A 34 4.85 -4.18 -4.78
CA SER A 34 5.69 -3.11 -5.32
C SER A 34 7.11 -3.11 -4.78
N ARG A 35 7.31 -3.45 -3.49
CA ARG A 35 8.61 -3.30 -2.81
C ARG A 35 9.24 -4.62 -2.33
N HIS A 36 8.46 -5.69 -2.21
CA HIS A 36 8.89 -6.97 -1.62
C HIS A 36 8.43 -8.17 -2.47
N ALA A 37 8.52 -8.04 -3.80
CA ALA A 37 8.08 -9.05 -4.75
C ALA A 37 8.88 -10.36 -4.65
N ASP A 38 10.15 -10.27 -4.25
CA ASP A 38 11.05 -11.37 -3.94
C ASP A 38 10.54 -12.20 -2.75
N VAL A 39 10.15 -11.54 -1.65
CA VAL A 39 9.52 -12.19 -0.48
C VAL A 39 8.21 -12.88 -0.88
N MET A 40 7.37 -12.21 -1.67
CA MET A 40 6.13 -12.79 -2.20
C MET A 40 6.39 -14.05 -3.06
N THR A 41 7.47 -14.04 -3.83
CA THR A 41 7.88 -15.19 -4.67
C THR A 41 8.39 -16.34 -3.80
N ALA A 42 9.23 -16.04 -2.80
CA ALA A 42 9.74 -17.04 -1.87
C ALA A 42 8.61 -17.74 -1.12
N ILE A 43 7.63 -16.99 -0.60
CA ILE A 43 6.45 -17.55 0.07
C ILE A 43 5.63 -18.42 -0.89
N ARG A 44 5.46 -18.01 -2.15
CA ARG A 44 4.71 -18.79 -3.16
C ARG A 44 5.41 -20.11 -3.51
N THR A 45 6.74 -20.10 -3.58
CA THR A 45 7.53 -21.26 -4.00
C THR A 45 7.77 -22.24 -2.86
N THR A 46 8.08 -21.74 -1.67
CA THR A 46 8.46 -22.56 -0.50
C THR A 46 7.27 -22.92 0.38
N GLY A 47 6.24 -22.07 0.40
CA GLY A 47 5.13 -22.15 1.36
C GLY A 47 5.46 -21.59 2.75
N ASP A 48 6.70 -21.12 2.96
CA ASP A 48 7.20 -20.66 4.25
C ASP A 48 7.65 -19.19 4.20
N ILE A 49 7.70 -18.56 5.36
CA ILE A 49 8.26 -17.21 5.53
C ILE A 49 9.75 -17.37 5.85
N PRO A 50 10.67 -17.01 4.94
CA PRO A 50 12.09 -17.33 5.10
C PRO A 50 12.75 -16.52 6.23
N ASP A 51 12.28 -15.29 6.46
CA ASP A 51 12.74 -14.41 7.52
C ASP A 51 11.52 -13.75 8.18
N GLU A 52 11.07 -14.34 9.28
CA GLU A 52 9.90 -13.87 10.01
C GLU A 52 10.12 -12.48 10.62
N ALA A 53 11.34 -12.17 11.07
CA ALA A 53 11.64 -10.88 11.69
C ALA A 53 11.62 -9.75 10.66
N ALA A 54 12.21 -9.96 9.48
CA ALA A 54 12.12 -9.02 8.38
C ALA A 54 10.68 -8.84 7.91
N PHE A 55 9.92 -9.93 7.81
CA PHE A 55 8.52 -9.91 7.41
C PHE A 55 7.63 -9.11 8.39
N GLU A 56 7.81 -9.33 9.68
CA GLU A 56 7.14 -8.58 10.74
C GLU A 56 7.50 -7.09 10.68
N ALA A 57 8.79 -6.77 10.55
CA ALA A 57 9.26 -5.38 10.48
C ALA A 57 8.65 -4.62 9.29
N ILE A 58 8.53 -5.30 8.15
CA ILE A 58 7.86 -4.79 6.95
C ILE A 58 6.40 -4.47 7.30
N ILE A 59 5.61 -5.43 7.80
CA ILE A 59 4.20 -5.20 8.16
C ILE A 59 4.03 -4.09 9.22
N ALA A 60 4.88 -4.06 10.23
CA ALA A 60 4.86 -3.03 11.27
C ALA A 60 5.12 -1.64 10.70
N SER A 61 6.08 -1.52 9.78
CA SER A 61 6.38 -0.26 9.08
C SER A 61 5.18 0.22 8.25
N PHE A 62 4.47 -0.70 7.58
CA PHE A 62 3.23 -0.35 6.88
C PHE A 62 2.11 0.08 7.85
N GLY A 63 1.94 -0.60 8.97
CA GLY A 63 0.96 -0.25 9.99
C GLY A 63 1.18 1.16 10.55
N ALA A 64 2.44 1.56 10.74
CA ALA A 64 2.82 2.89 11.22
C ALA A 64 2.37 4.03 10.29
N GLN A 65 2.49 3.81 8.97
CA GLN A 65 2.14 4.81 7.96
C GLN A 65 0.66 4.79 7.56
N PHE A 66 -0.07 3.70 7.86
CA PHE A 66 -1.46 3.55 7.47
C PHE A 66 -2.36 4.50 8.26
N ARG A 67 -3.15 5.32 7.55
CA ARG A 67 -4.05 6.30 8.18
C ARG A 67 -5.51 5.90 8.07
N PRO A 68 -6.12 5.30 9.10
CA PRO A 68 -7.53 4.90 9.06
C PRO A 68 -8.46 6.12 8.88
N THR A 69 -9.60 5.91 8.23
CA THR A 69 -10.64 6.92 8.03
C THR A 69 -11.44 7.18 9.30
N GLY A 70 -11.57 6.17 10.17
CA GLY A 70 -12.16 6.29 11.50
C GLY A 70 -11.09 6.68 12.53
N GLY A 71 -11.06 7.95 12.93
CA GLY A 71 -10.07 8.48 13.86
C GLY A 71 -10.08 7.76 15.22
N ALA A 72 -9.02 6.98 15.47
CA ALA A 72 -8.46 6.77 16.79
C ALA A 72 -6.98 7.11 16.69
N ALA A 73 -6.63 8.34 17.11
CA ALA A 73 -5.24 8.70 17.39
C ALA A 73 -4.76 7.81 18.55
N GLY A 74 -3.85 6.89 18.29
CA GLY A 74 -3.39 5.97 19.31
C GLY A 74 -2.28 5.04 18.87
N SER A 75 -1.04 5.52 19.02
CA SER A 75 0.25 4.82 18.94
C SER A 75 0.97 4.97 17.61
N GLU A 76 1.75 6.05 17.52
CA GLU A 76 2.78 6.30 16.52
C GLU A 76 3.99 5.36 16.74
N PRO A 77 4.51 4.71 15.69
CA PRO A 77 5.92 4.41 15.57
C PRO A 77 6.56 5.48 14.68
N ASP A 78 7.53 6.20 15.25
CA ASP A 78 8.43 7.10 14.56
C ASP A 78 9.32 6.28 13.60
N ALA A 79 9.16 6.45 12.28
CA ALA A 79 10.15 6.00 11.30
C ALA A 79 10.00 6.73 9.96
N GLU A 80 10.88 7.72 9.81
CA GLU A 80 11.43 8.33 8.60
C GLU A 80 10.91 7.81 7.25
N ALA A 81 10.19 8.69 6.55
CA ALA A 81 9.65 8.49 5.21
C ALA A 81 10.74 8.07 4.20
N GLN A 82 10.72 6.80 3.80
CA GLN A 82 11.53 6.33 2.68
C GLN A 82 10.74 6.34 1.37
N GLY A 83 11.03 7.38 0.59
CA GLY A 83 11.41 7.21 -0.82
C GLY A 83 10.29 7.00 -1.82
N ALA A 84 9.90 8.10 -2.45
CA ALA A 84 9.30 8.24 -3.77
C ALA A 84 9.34 6.98 -4.66
N ALA A 85 8.18 6.33 -4.84
CA ALA A 85 7.94 5.59 -6.07
C ALA A 85 7.56 6.62 -7.14
N ASN A 86 8.42 6.77 -8.15
CA ASN A 86 8.24 7.66 -9.29
C ASN A 86 6.92 7.33 -10.02
N ALA A 87 5.85 8.05 -9.69
CA ALA A 87 4.79 8.28 -10.65
C ALA A 87 5.37 9.23 -11.69
N ALA A 88 6.01 8.66 -12.72
CA ALA A 88 6.32 9.38 -13.94
C ALA A 88 5.00 9.95 -14.46
N THR A 89 4.75 11.23 -14.19
CA THR A 89 3.71 12.02 -14.83
C THR A 89 4.06 12.00 -16.31
N VAL A 90 3.39 11.14 -17.06
CA VAL A 90 3.40 11.19 -18.52
C VAL A 90 2.76 12.52 -18.88
N ASP A 91 3.58 13.49 -19.28
CA ASP A 91 3.13 14.78 -19.76
C ASP A 91 2.39 14.55 -21.09
N SER A 92 1.06 14.50 -21.02
CA SER A 92 0.20 14.45 -22.21
C SER A 92 0.21 15.80 -22.91
N SER A 93 1.31 16.13 -23.59
CA SER A 93 1.36 17.18 -24.60
C SER A 93 0.68 16.68 -25.89
N THR A 94 -0.66 16.64 -25.89
CA THR A 94 -1.51 16.63 -27.10
C THR A 94 -2.85 17.26 -26.71
N THR A 95 -2.81 18.54 -26.39
CA THR A 95 -4.00 19.40 -26.48
C THR A 95 -4.31 19.59 -27.96
N LEU A 96 -5.32 18.88 -28.46
CA LEU A 96 -6.06 19.37 -29.62
C LEU A 96 -6.96 20.51 -29.11
N PRO A 97 -6.86 21.74 -29.64
CA PRO A 97 -7.91 22.72 -29.41
C PRO A 97 -9.17 22.23 -30.14
N GLU A 98 -10.14 21.74 -29.38
CA GLU A 98 -11.54 21.86 -29.78
C GLU A 98 -11.97 23.33 -29.65
N GLN A 99 -13.06 23.70 -30.32
CA GLN A 99 -13.70 25.02 -30.45
C GLN A 99 -13.21 25.83 -31.67
N ASP A 100 -14.01 26.23 -32.66
CA ASP A 100 -15.44 26.57 -32.65
C ASP A 100 -16.02 26.50 -34.09
N ILE A 101 -17.09 25.73 -34.27
CA ILE A 101 -17.96 25.82 -35.46
C ILE A 101 -18.94 26.99 -35.26
N THR A 102 -18.54 28.20 -35.66
CA THR A 102 -19.49 29.30 -35.89
C THR A 102 -19.65 29.53 -37.39
N ARG A 103 -20.90 29.44 -37.81
CA ARG A 103 -21.42 29.63 -39.17
C ARG A 103 -22.14 30.97 -39.21
N ASP A 104 -21.55 31.99 -39.84
CA ASP A 104 -22.17 33.25 -40.30
C ASP A 104 -21.09 33.98 -41.15
N ALA A 105 -21.28 34.47 -42.37
CA ALA A 105 -22.44 34.95 -43.12
C ALA A 105 -22.32 34.65 -44.64
#